data_AF-A0A1G8KBD5-F1
#
_entry.id   AF-A0A1G8KBD5-F1
#
_cell.length_a   1.000
_cell.length_b   1.000
_cell.length_c   1.000
_cell.angle_alpha   90.00
_cell.angle_beta   90.00
_cell.angle_gamma   90.00
#
_symmetry.space_group_name_H-M   'P 1'
#
loop_
_entity.id
_entity.type
_entity.pdbx_description
1 polymer ?
#
loop_
_entity_poly.entity_id
_entity_poly.type
_entity_poly.pdbx_seq_one_letter_code
_entity_poly.pdbx_strand_id
1 'polypeptide(L)'
;MARARNIKPGLMENELLADLSHGHRLLFIYLWMLADRDGRIEDRPKRIKGQAFPYDDEMDIDGMLSDLANAGFILRYSTAEVSAIQVLNFAKHQTPHVREKAGTLPAPVLDQVEEVPSTIQGSAEHDQGSAMASPRSPDSLIEDSLIEDSLIPDSLIGDADQKPLGVSDETPAEDDLVESGDQEAGSQTAKPAKAYSDEFEAFWREYPRRHRASPKPDAWKKWRARLKAGVSPQDLITAATNYRLEQEAFGKLGTEFVKQPSTFLGAGEHWTPYVGTQPALKSQGAQASAVLSVPKHSQEMYPNDNF
;
A
#
# COMPACT_ATOMS: atom_id res chain seq x y z
N MET A 1 -10.57 5.66 -19.51
CA MET A 1 -11.28 5.25 -18.29
C MET A 1 -10.39 5.59 -17.10
N ALA A 2 -10.98 6.13 -16.03
CA ALA A 2 -10.26 6.50 -14.82
C ALA A 2 -9.66 5.27 -14.13
N ARG A 3 -8.45 5.40 -13.57
CA ARG A 3 -7.70 4.33 -12.90
C ARG A 3 -7.73 4.52 -11.39
N ALA A 4 -7.79 3.43 -10.63
CA ALA A 4 -7.61 3.49 -9.19
C ALA A 4 -6.18 3.96 -8.86
N ARG A 5 -6.05 4.92 -7.94
CA ARG A 5 -4.78 5.50 -7.48
C ARG A 5 -4.79 5.62 -5.95
N ASN A 6 -3.61 5.60 -5.33
CA ASN A 6 -3.50 5.76 -3.88
C ASN A 6 -3.43 7.25 -3.51
N ILE A 7 -4.18 7.66 -2.48
CA ILE A 7 -4.16 9.01 -1.92
C ILE A 7 -3.29 9.00 -0.67
N LYS A 8 -2.18 9.75 -0.69
CA LYS A 8 -1.24 9.83 0.44
C LYS A 8 -1.67 10.92 1.44
N PRO A 9 -1.47 10.73 2.75
CA PRO A 9 -1.78 11.76 3.76
C PRO A 9 -1.11 13.11 3.48
N GLY A 10 0.16 13.10 3.04
CA GLY A 10 0.91 14.31 2.72
C GLY A 10 0.32 15.19 1.60
N LEU A 11 -0.70 14.72 0.87
CA LEU A 11 -1.48 15.58 -0.02
C LEU A 11 -2.24 16.66 0.78
N MET A 12 -2.81 16.28 1.93
CA MET A 12 -3.61 17.16 2.78
C MET A 12 -2.75 18.09 3.63
N GLU A 13 -1.48 17.74 3.84
CA GLU A 13 -0.48 18.54 4.56
C GLU A 13 0.19 19.59 3.65
N ASN A 14 -0.05 19.56 2.34
CA ASN A 14 0.55 20.51 1.42
C ASN A 14 -0.13 21.89 1.53
N GLU A 15 0.58 22.85 2.12
CA GLU A 15 0.09 24.22 2.36
C GLU A 15 -0.35 24.93 1.08
N LEU A 16 0.44 24.84 -0.01
CA LEU A 16 0.11 25.48 -1.29
C LEU A 16 -1.17 24.92 -1.90
N LEU A 17 -1.43 23.61 -1.75
CA LEU A 17 -2.67 23.00 -2.19
C LEU A 17 -3.83 23.31 -1.24
N ALA A 18 -3.55 23.52 0.05
CA ALA A 18 -4.53 23.88 1.07
C ALA A 18 -5.03 25.32 0.92
N ASP A 19 -4.21 26.23 0.38
CA ASP A 19 -4.60 27.59 0.00
C ASP A 19 -5.66 27.62 -1.12
N LEU A 20 -5.72 26.56 -1.93
CA LEU A 20 -6.77 26.38 -2.93
C LEU A 20 -8.04 25.77 -2.31
N SER A 21 -9.19 25.99 -2.98
CA SER A 21 -10.47 25.47 -2.49
C SER A 21 -10.49 23.94 -2.41
N HIS A 22 -11.37 23.38 -1.58
CA HIS A 22 -11.57 21.92 -1.50
C HIS A 22 -11.88 21.29 -2.87
N GLY A 23 -12.55 22.03 -3.76
CA GLY A 23 -12.79 21.61 -5.14
C GLY A 23 -11.49 21.38 -5.93
N HIS A 24 -10.47 22.23 -5.75
CA HIS A 24 -9.17 22.07 -6.41
C HIS A 24 -8.45 20.81 -5.95
N ARG A 25 -8.50 20.52 -4.64
CA ARG A 25 -7.97 19.29 -4.06
C ARG A 25 -8.63 18.06 -4.66
N LEU A 26 -9.96 18.04 -4.75
CA LEU A 26 -10.72 16.95 -5.37
C LEU A 26 -10.40 16.81 -6.86
N LEU A 27 -10.34 17.92 -7.60
CA LEU A 27 -9.97 17.93 -9.01
C LEU A 27 -8.57 17.35 -9.20
N PHE A 28 -7.58 17.78 -8.41
CA PHE A 28 -6.21 17.31 -8.51
C PHE A 28 -6.07 15.80 -8.24
N ILE A 29 -6.79 15.27 -7.25
CA ILE A 29 -6.88 13.82 -7.01
C ILE A 29 -7.47 13.12 -8.24
N TYR A 30 -8.56 13.66 -8.80
CA TYR A 30 -9.22 13.06 -9.95
C TYR A 30 -8.32 13.09 -11.20
N LEU A 31 -7.50 14.12 -11.39
CA LEU A 31 -6.51 14.17 -12.47
C LEU A 31 -5.55 12.99 -12.39
N TRP A 32 -5.15 12.52 -11.20
CA TRP A 32 -4.30 11.32 -11.10
C TRP A 32 -4.98 10.06 -11.63
N MET A 33 -6.30 9.97 -11.49
CA MET A 33 -7.10 8.86 -12.00
C MET A 33 -7.25 8.93 -13.51
N LEU A 34 -7.31 10.14 -14.09
CA LEU A 34 -7.39 10.35 -15.53
C LEU A 34 -6.04 10.22 -16.24
N ALA A 35 -4.95 10.48 -15.51
CA ALA A 35 -3.61 10.47 -16.06
C ALA A 35 -3.19 9.08 -16.53
N ASP A 36 -2.48 9.05 -17.66
CA ASP A 36 -1.75 7.89 -18.09
C ASP A 36 -0.59 7.54 -17.13
N ARG A 37 0.16 6.48 -17.43
CA ARG A 37 1.24 6.01 -16.56
C ARG A 37 2.35 7.05 -16.38
N ASP A 38 2.46 8.02 -17.28
CA ASP A 38 3.49 9.04 -17.29
C ASP A 38 2.95 10.37 -16.72
N GLY A 39 1.72 10.37 -16.18
CA GLY A 39 1.11 11.53 -15.54
C GLY A 39 0.43 12.50 -16.52
N ARG A 40 0.12 12.07 -17.75
CA ARG A 40 -0.40 12.94 -18.81
C ARG A 40 -1.88 12.74 -19.07
N ILE A 41 -2.58 13.83 -19.36
CA ILE A 41 -4.03 13.89 -19.60
C ILE A 41 -4.28 14.82 -20.78
N GLU A 42 -5.27 14.55 -21.64
CA GLU A 42 -5.69 15.54 -22.64
C GLU A 42 -6.35 16.74 -21.97
N ASP A 43 -5.98 17.94 -22.39
CA ASP A 43 -6.53 19.19 -21.87
C ASP A 43 -7.90 19.47 -22.50
N ARG A 44 -8.93 18.86 -21.91
CA ARG A 44 -10.34 19.00 -22.33
C ARG A 44 -11.19 19.35 -21.10
N PRO A 45 -11.22 20.62 -20.65
CA PRO A 45 -11.88 21.01 -19.39
C PRO A 45 -13.34 20.56 -19.29
N LYS A 46 -14.12 20.69 -20.37
CA LYS A 46 -15.51 20.20 -20.43
C LYS A 46 -15.63 18.68 -20.23
N ARG A 47 -14.70 17.91 -20.82
CA ARG A 47 -14.68 16.44 -20.67
C ARG A 47 -14.22 16.04 -19.27
N ILE A 48 -13.23 16.74 -18.72
CA ILE A 48 -12.76 16.54 -17.35
C ILE A 48 -13.90 16.86 -16.37
N LYS A 49 -14.63 17.96 -16.55
CA LYS A 49 -15.81 18.32 -15.76
C LYS A 49 -16.85 17.21 -15.73
N GLY A 50 -17.29 16.74 -16.90
CA GLY A 50 -18.30 15.68 -16.98
C GLY A 50 -17.88 14.34 -16.35
N GLN A 51 -16.59 14.14 -16.09
CA GLN A 51 -16.08 12.94 -15.41
C GLN A 51 -15.84 13.19 -13.91
N ALA A 52 -15.23 14.31 -13.55
CA ALA A 52 -14.85 14.64 -12.19
C ALA A 52 -16.04 15.14 -11.35
N PHE A 53 -16.95 15.90 -11.96
CA PHE A 53 -18.02 16.64 -11.31
C PHE A 53 -19.29 16.64 -12.19
N PRO A 54 -19.89 15.46 -12.47
CA PRO A 54 -21.00 15.34 -13.43
C PRO A 54 -22.29 16.07 -13.01
N TYR A 55 -22.43 16.39 -11.72
CA TYR A 55 -23.64 17.04 -11.15
C TYR A 55 -23.39 18.45 -10.64
N ASP A 56 -22.16 18.97 -10.77
CA ASP A 56 -21.79 20.30 -10.27
C ASP A 56 -21.67 21.31 -11.42
N ASP A 57 -22.82 21.82 -11.87
CA ASP A 57 -22.91 22.70 -13.04
C ASP A 57 -22.15 24.02 -12.89
N GLU A 58 -21.95 24.50 -11.66
CA GLU A 58 -21.30 25.79 -11.39
C GLU A 58 -19.76 25.71 -11.39
N MET A 59 -19.18 24.51 -11.43
CA MET A 59 -17.73 24.33 -11.36
C MET A 59 -17.03 24.82 -12.63
N ASP A 60 -16.15 25.81 -12.48
CA ASP A 60 -15.24 26.30 -13.53
C ASP A 60 -13.93 25.49 -13.55
N ILE A 61 -13.97 24.34 -14.22
CA ILE A 61 -12.80 23.46 -14.32
C ILE A 61 -11.65 24.10 -15.08
N ASP A 62 -11.90 24.98 -16.05
CA ASP A 62 -10.80 25.61 -16.80
C ASP A 62 -10.05 26.63 -15.94
N GLY A 63 -10.78 27.43 -15.16
CA GLY A 63 -10.21 28.29 -14.13
C GLY A 63 -9.44 27.50 -13.08
N MET A 64 -10.03 26.44 -12.53
CA MET A 64 -9.37 25.61 -11.52
C MET A 64 -8.11 24.88 -12.02
N LEU A 65 -8.09 24.47 -13.30
CA LEU A 65 -6.88 23.93 -13.94
C LEU A 65 -5.81 25.01 -14.08
N SER A 66 -6.20 26.25 -14.34
CA SER A 66 -5.27 27.38 -14.40
C SER A 66 -4.69 27.70 -13.02
N ASP A 67 -5.51 27.66 -11.96
CA ASP A 67 -5.07 27.85 -10.58
C ASP A 67 -4.09 26.75 -10.14
N LEU A 68 -4.38 25.48 -10.44
CA LEU A 68 -3.47 24.36 -10.19
C LEU A 68 -2.15 24.48 -10.97
N ALA A 69 -2.20 25.03 -12.19
CA ALA A 69 -1.00 25.27 -12.98
C ALA A 69 -0.15 26.40 -12.40
N ASN A 70 -0.78 27.51 -12.01
CA ASN A 70 -0.13 28.65 -11.37
C ASN A 70 0.50 28.28 -10.02
N ALA A 71 -0.15 27.39 -9.26
CA ALA A 71 0.39 26.84 -8.01
C ALA A 71 1.46 25.75 -8.22
N GLY A 72 1.81 25.40 -9.46
CA GLY A 72 2.90 24.47 -9.77
C GLY A 72 2.59 22.99 -9.57
N PHE A 73 1.31 22.60 -9.55
CA PHE A 73 0.91 21.19 -9.42
C PHE A 73 0.76 20.48 -10.77
N ILE A 74 0.43 21.24 -11.82
CA ILE A 74 0.29 20.73 -13.18
C ILE A 74 0.97 21.67 -14.17
N LEU A 75 1.30 21.16 -15.35
CA LEU A 75 1.74 21.94 -16.50
C LEU A 75 0.73 21.73 -17.63
N ARG A 76 0.06 22.80 -18.06
CA ARG A 76 -0.75 22.80 -19.29
C ARG A 76 0.17 23.12 -20.47
N TYR A 77 0.17 22.29 -21.51
CA TYR A 77 1.02 22.46 -22.67
C TYR A 77 0.30 22.04 -23.95
N SER A 78 0.76 22.57 -25.08
CA SER A 78 0.27 22.19 -26.40
C SER A 78 1.42 21.70 -27.26
N THR A 79 1.16 20.62 -27.97
CA THR A 79 2.03 20.11 -29.04
C THR A 79 1.36 20.38 -30.38
N ALA A 80 2.02 20.05 -31.50
CA ALA A 80 1.44 20.22 -32.82
C ALA A 80 0.09 19.50 -33.00
N GLU A 81 -0.15 18.42 -32.24
CA GLU A 81 -1.30 17.53 -32.42
C GLU A 81 -2.33 17.62 -31.29
N VAL A 82 -1.91 17.96 -30.06
CA VAL A 82 -2.78 17.88 -28.88
C VAL A 82 -2.42 18.89 -27.80
N SER A 83 -3.46 19.46 -27.17
CA SER A 83 -3.35 20.16 -25.88
C SER A 83 -3.47 19.15 -24.75
N ALA A 84 -2.53 19.17 -23.82
CA ALA A 84 -2.38 18.20 -22.76
C ALA A 84 -1.98 18.85 -21.44
N ILE A 85 -2.12 18.08 -20.37
CA ILE A 85 -1.77 18.42 -19.00
C ILE A 85 -0.77 17.37 -18.52
N GLN A 86 0.35 17.81 -17.97
CA GLN A 86 1.29 16.98 -17.24
C GLN A 86 1.09 17.23 -15.74
N VAL A 87 0.75 16.19 -14.98
CA VAL A 87 0.78 16.24 -13.52
C VAL A 87 2.24 16.26 -13.06
N LEU A 88 2.65 17.32 -12.36
CA LEU A 88 4.02 17.49 -11.91
C LEU A 88 4.31 16.59 -10.70
N ASN A 89 5.53 16.10 -10.60
CA ASN A 89 5.95 15.11 -9.60
C ASN A 89 5.14 13.80 -9.58
N PHE A 90 4.34 13.51 -10.61
CA PHE A 90 3.47 12.33 -10.67
C PHE A 90 4.21 11.02 -10.35
N ALA A 91 5.36 10.78 -10.99
CA ALA A 91 6.16 9.57 -10.77
C ALA A 91 6.76 9.46 -9.35
N LYS A 92 6.89 10.58 -8.61
CA LYS A 92 7.31 10.58 -7.20
C LYS A 92 6.15 10.19 -6.27
N HIS A 93 4.92 10.57 -6.64
CA HIS A 93 3.75 10.40 -5.77
C HIS A 93 2.88 9.20 -6.13
N GLN A 94 2.93 8.71 -7.37
CA GLN A 94 2.15 7.60 -7.87
C GLN A 94 3.06 6.48 -8.39
N THR A 95 2.63 5.24 -8.20
CA THR A 95 3.30 4.05 -8.73
C THR A 95 2.32 3.29 -9.63
N PRO A 96 2.15 3.73 -10.89
CA PRO A 96 1.34 3.03 -11.88
C PRO A 96 1.68 1.55 -11.96
N HIS A 97 0.67 0.71 -12.16
CA HIS A 97 0.88 -0.74 -12.22
C HIS A 97 1.69 -1.11 -13.46
N VAL A 98 2.57 -2.10 -13.40
CA VAL A 98 3.46 -2.47 -14.53
C VAL A 98 2.68 -2.88 -15.79
N ARG A 99 1.45 -3.39 -15.64
CA ARG A 99 0.57 -3.74 -16.77
C ARG A 99 -0.23 -2.59 -17.35
N GLU A 100 -0.12 -1.40 -16.78
CA GLU A 100 -0.82 -0.22 -17.26
C GLU A 100 -0.30 0.18 -18.65
N LYS A 101 -1.20 0.32 -19.62
CA LYS A 101 -0.84 0.71 -21.00
C LYS A 101 -0.06 2.02 -20.99
N ALA A 102 1.00 2.06 -21.79
CA ALA A 102 1.79 3.26 -22.01
C ALA A 102 0.94 4.44 -22.49
N GLY A 103 1.32 5.64 -22.06
CA GLY A 103 0.73 6.88 -22.54
C GLY A 103 0.94 7.06 -24.03
N THR A 104 -0.08 7.58 -24.73
CA THR A 104 0.02 7.99 -26.14
C THR A 104 0.25 9.49 -26.28
N LEU A 105 0.14 10.24 -25.18
CA LEU A 105 0.30 11.69 -25.21
C LEU A 105 1.79 12.07 -25.28
N PRO A 106 2.16 13.01 -26.18
CA PRO A 106 3.52 13.48 -26.29
C PRO A 106 3.97 14.16 -25.01
N ALA A 107 5.25 14.03 -24.66
CA ALA A 107 5.83 14.75 -23.54
C ALA A 107 5.84 16.26 -23.81
N PRO A 108 5.74 17.12 -22.78
CA PRO A 108 5.98 18.54 -22.95
C PRO A 108 7.41 18.77 -23.44
N VAL A 109 7.58 19.66 -24.43
CA VAL A 109 8.91 20.18 -24.78
C VAL A 109 9.27 21.18 -23.69
N LEU A 110 10.05 20.72 -22.72
CA LEU A 110 10.68 21.59 -21.76
C LEU A 110 11.94 22.13 -22.43
N ASP A 111 11.83 23.26 -23.14
CA ASP A 111 13.01 24.10 -23.30
C ASP A 111 13.50 24.38 -21.90
N GLN A 112 14.76 24.06 -21.62
CA GLN A 112 15.37 24.05 -20.28
C GLN A 112 15.00 25.30 -19.47
N VAL A 113 13.87 25.26 -18.76
CA VAL A 113 13.52 26.26 -17.78
C VAL A 113 14.35 25.87 -16.58
N GLU A 114 15.34 26.71 -16.27
CA GLU A 114 16.16 26.58 -15.08
C GLU A 114 15.29 26.21 -13.88
N GLU A 115 15.73 25.21 -13.14
CA GLU A 115 15.16 24.83 -11.85
C GLU A 115 15.05 26.10 -10.98
N VAL A 116 13.86 26.70 -10.91
CA VAL A 116 13.57 27.64 -9.83
C VAL A 116 13.64 26.85 -8.53
N PRO A 117 14.59 27.17 -7.63
CA PRO A 117 14.77 26.39 -6.42
C PRO A 117 13.55 26.64 -5.54
N SER A 118 12.73 25.60 -5.36
CA SER A 118 11.78 25.55 -4.25
C SER A 118 12.61 25.51 -2.97
N THR A 119 12.89 26.70 -2.44
CA THR A 119 13.57 26.89 -1.17
C THR A 119 12.58 26.56 -0.07
N ILE A 120 12.56 25.29 0.34
CA ILE A 120 12.23 24.93 1.72
C ILE A 120 13.45 24.20 2.27
N GLN A 121 14.23 24.97 3.00
CA GLN A 121 15.43 24.57 3.71
C GLN A 121 15.00 23.71 4.90
N GLY A 122 15.30 22.42 4.83
CA GLY A 122 15.05 21.43 5.88
C GLY A 122 15.91 20.20 5.63
N SER A 123 17.21 20.36 5.87
CA SER A 123 18.27 19.36 5.72
C SER A 123 18.04 18.10 6.56
N ALA A 124 18.18 16.94 5.93
CA ALA A 124 18.94 15.81 6.47
C ALA A 124 19.37 14.92 5.31
N GLU A 125 20.61 15.12 4.87
CA GLU A 125 21.32 14.22 3.97
C GLU A 125 21.40 12.82 4.60
N HIS A 126 21.15 11.77 3.81
CA HIS A 126 22.07 10.64 3.83
C HIS A 126 22.14 9.96 2.47
N ASP A 127 23.39 9.82 2.09
CA ASP A 127 23.99 9.49 0.81
C ASP A 127 23.90 7.99 0.47
N GLN A 128 24.13 7.73 -0.82
CA GLN A 128 24.58 6.49 -1.48
C GLN A 128 23.56 5.47 -2.00
N GLY A 129 23.60 5.31 -3.33
CA GLY A 129 24.04 4.01 -3.86
C GLY A 129 23.14 3.35 -4.89
N SER A 130 23.33 3.72 -6.15
CA SER A 130 22.76 3.10 -7.36
C SER A 130 23.10 1.62 -7.52
N ALA A 131 22.12 0.78 -7.90
CA ALA A 131 22.30 -0.36 -8.82
C ALA A 131 20.95 -0.97 -9.30
N MET A 132 20.60 -0.68 -10.55
CA MET A 132 19.91 -1.48 -11.58
C MET A 132 19.21 -2.81 -11.17
N ALA A 133 17.88 -2.92 -11.41
CA ALA A 133 17.25 -3.84 -12.38
C ALA A 133 15.81 -4.32 -12.04
N SER A 134 14.85 -3.91 -12.89
CA SER A 134 13.75 -4.67 -13.52
C SER A 134 12.60 -5.36 -12.74
N PRO A 135 11.41 -5.50 -13.38
CA PRO A 135 10.10 -5.37 -12.76
C PRO A 135 9.38 -6.72 -12.55
N ARG A 136 8.56 -6.83 -11.50
CA ARG A 136 7.52 -7.88 -11.41
C ARG A 136 6.30 -7.40 -10.62
N SER A 137 5.22 -7.13 -11.35
CA SER A 137 3.84 -7.30 -10.88
C SER A 137 3.45 -8.79 -10.87
N PRO A 138 2.40 -9.16 -10.12
CA PRO A 138 1.15 -9.60 -10.77
C PRO A 138 -0.12 -8.97 -10.13
N ASP A 139 -1.07 -8.46 -10.92
CA ASP A 139 -2.34 -9.11 -11.38
C ASP A 139 -3.27 -9.58 -10.26
N SER A 140 -4.59 -9.49 -10.32
CA SER A 140 -5.57 -8.97 -11.30
C SER A 140 -6.94 -9.24 -10.67
N LEU A 141 -7.92 -8.36 -10.86
CA LEU A 141 -9.32 -8.79 -10.84
C LEU A 141 -10.04 -8.26 -12.09
N ILE A 142 -10.81 -9.18 -12.64
CA ILE A 142 -11.36 -9.32 -13.99
C ILE A 142 -12.48 -8.33 -14.27
N GLU A 143 -12.59 -7.92 -15.53
CA GLU A 143 -13.73 -7.27 -16.14
C GLU A 143 -14.27 -8.23 -17.22
N ASP A 144 -15.53 -8.64 -17.13
CA ASP A 144 -16.41 -8.90 -18.28
C ASP A 144 -17.86 -9.16 -17.85
N SER A 145 -18.78 -8.96 -18.79
CA SER A 145 -20.22 -9.24 -18.81
C SER A 145 -21.19 -8.20 -18.23
N LEU A 146 -21.39 -7.19 -19.09
CA LEU A 146 -22.64 -6.50 -19.38
C LEU A 146 -23.92 -7.29 -19.04
N ILE A 147 -24.82 -6.66 -18.27
CA ILE A 147 -26.27 -6.76 -18.49
C ILE A 147 -26.86 -5.36 -18.24
N GLU A 148 -27.34 -4.75 -19.33
CA GLU A 148 -28.43 -3.77 -19.32
C GLU A 148 -29.70 -4.46 -18.82
N ASP A 149 -30.33 -3.99 -17.75
CA ASP A 149 -31.74 -3.58 -17.81
C ASP A 149 -32.21 -2.95 -16.47
N SER A 150 -33.05 -1.93 -16.61
CA SER A 150 -34.07 -1.51 -15.66
C SER A 150 -33.64 -0.86 -14.34
N LEU A 151 -33.42 0.45 -14.46
CA LEU A 151 -33.93 1.44 -13.52
C LEU A 151 -35.46 1.31 -13.39
N ILE A 152 -35.99 1.19 -12.17
CA ILE A 152 -37.01 2.07 -11.57
C ILE A 152 -37.19 1.68 -10.08
N PRO A 153 -37.38 2.67 -9.19
CA PRO A 153 -37.50 2.49 -7.74
C PRO A 153 -38.95 2.21 -7.32
N ASP A 154 -39.15 1.43 -6.26
CA ASP A 154 -40.46 1.39 -5.60
C ASP A 154 -40.38 1.90 -4.15
N SER A 155 -41.22 2.90 -3.92
CA SER A 155 -41.49 3.53 -2.64
C SER A 155 -42.60 2.77 -1.91
N LEU A 156 -42.45 2.66 -0.59
CA LEU A 156 -43.48 2.90 0.44
C LEU A 156 -44.90 2.30 0.30
N ILE A 157 -45.24 1.51 1.33
CA ILE A 157 -46.55 1.38 2.04
C ILE A 157 -47.64 0.46 1.45
N GLY A 158 -48.14 -0.46 2.30
CA GLY A 158 -49.53 -0.92 2.27
C GLY A 158 -49.79 -2.35 2.76
N ASP A 159 -50.30 -2.49 3.98
CA ASP A 159 -50.91 -3.71 4.56
C ASP A 159 -51.97 -4.38 3.66
N ALA A 160 -52.05 -5.72 3.69
CA ALA A 160 -53.27 -6.49 3.97
C ALA A 160 -53.05 -8.02 3.84
N ASP A 161 -53.68 -8.73 4.78
CA ASP A 161 -53.76 -10.17 4.97
C ASP A 161 -54.10 -11.03 3.74
N GLN A 162 -53.52 -12.24 3.65
CA GLN A 162 -54.23 -13.53 3.85
C GLN A 162 -53.35 -14.76 3.52
N LYS A 163 -53.22 -15.63 4.54
CA LYS A 163 -52.78 -17.04 4.51
C LYS A 163 -53.90 -17.89 3.83
N PRO A 164 -53.71 -19.11 3.23
CA PRO A 164 -53.05 -20.22 3.93
C PRO A 164 -52.34 -21.38 3.18
N LEU A 165 -51.39 -21.95 3.95
CA LEU A 165 -51.04 -23.37 4.22
C LEU A 165 -51.03 -24.45 3.11
N GLY A 166 -49.85 -25.07 2.96
CA GLY A 166 -49.61 -26.49 2.65
C GLY A 166 -48.13 -26.78 2.91
N VAL A 167 -47.71 -27.35 4.05
CA VAL A 167 -47.63 -28.77 4.47
C VAL A 167 -46.80 -29.66 3.54
N SER A 168 -45.60 -30.01 4.00
CA SER A 168 -44.93 -31.35 4.00
C SER A 168 -43.42 -31.10 4.15
N ASP A 169 -42.89 -31.26 5.36
CA ASP A 169 -42.27 -32.49 5.90
C ASP A 169 -40.74 -32.34 5.86
N GLU A 170 -40.19 -31.88 6.97
CA GLU A 170 -38.78 -32.01 7.32
C GLU A 170 -38.63 -32.93 8.53
N THR A 171 -37.43 -33.52 8.60
CA THR A 171 -36.74 -34.19 9.72
C THR A 171 -36.96 -35.72 9.82
N PRO A 172 -35.99 -36.49 10.37
CA PRO A 172 -34.92 -36.03 11.26
C PRO A 172 -33.50 -36.55 11.00
N ALA A 173 -32.57 -35.72 11.45
CA ALA A 173 -31.25 -36.11 11.91
C ALA A 173 -31.36 -36.51 13.39
N GLU A 174 -30.84 -37.68 13.72
CA GLU A 174 -30.33 -38.04 15.04
C GLU A 174 -29.11 -38.96 14.79
N ASP A 175 -27.94 -38.62 15.33
CA ASP A 175 -27.34 -39.46 16.37
C ASP A 175 -26.07 -38.88 16.98
N ASP A 176 -25.94 -39.22 18.26
CA ASP A 176 -25.07 -38.70 19.30
C ASP A 176 -23.61 -39.17 19.27
N LEU A 177 -22.75 -38.31 19.84
CA LEU A 177 -21.63 -38.56 20.77
C LEU A 177 -20.93 -39.93 20.78
N VAL A 178 -19.61 -39.94 20.48
CA VAL A 178 -18.62 -40.64 21.33
C VAL A 178 -17.20 -40.06 21.24
N GLU A 179 -16.54 -40.08 22.38
CA GLU A 179 -15.23 -39.53 22.73
C GLU A 179 -14.09 -40.59 22.64
N SER A 180 -12.87 -40.12 22.35
CA SER A 180 -11.54 -40.66 22.75
C SER A 180 -10.99 -41.99 22.19
N GLY A 181 -9.70 -41.94 21.79
CA GLY A 181 -8.74 -43.04 22.04
C GLY A 181 -8.02 -43.67 20.83
N ASP A 182 -6.85 -43.10 20.50
CA ASP A 182 -5.59 -43.71 20.04
C ASP A 182 -5.48 -44.81 18.95
N GLN A 183 -4.66 -44.44 17.96
CA GLN A 183 -3.62 -45.18 17.21
C GLN A 183 -3.96 -46.13 16.03
N GLU A 184 -3.46 -45.66 14.87
CA GLU A 184 -2.76 -46.36 13.78
C GLU A 184 -3.36 -47.60 13.10
N ALA A 185 -3.75 -47.41 11.83
CA ALA A 185 -3.07 -47.98 10.64
C ALA A 185 -4.10 -48.29 9.52
N GLY A 186 -4.11 -47.46 8.46
CA GLY A 186 -5.02 -47.63 7.32
C GLY A 186 -4.76 -46.65 6.18
N SER A 187 -3.66 -46.84 5.47
CA SER A 187 -3.40 -46.44 4.06
C SER A 187 -4.66 -46.58 3.18
N GLN A 188 -5.08 -45.73 2.23
CA GLN A 188 -4.46 -44.73 1.34
C GLN A 188 -5.59 -43.99 0.61
N THR A 189 -5.48 -42.67 0.36
CA THR A 189 -5.68 -42.07 -0.97
C THR A 189 -4.83 -40.80 -1.08
N ALA A 190 -3.65 -40.95 -1.69
CA ALA A 190 -2.60 -39.94 -1.73
C ALA A 190 -2.83 -38.88 -2.83
N LYS A 191 -2.84 -37.61 -2.43
CA LYS A 191 -2.44 -36.46 -3.27
C LYS A 191 -1.03 -36.03 -2.81
N PRO A 192 -0.09 -35.69 -3.70
CA PRO A 192 1.31 -35.51 -3.31
C PRO A 192 1.50 -34.20 -2.51
N ALA A 193 1.74 -34.34 -1.21
CA ALA A 193 2.16 -33.22 -0.36
C ALA A 193 3.56 -32.77 -0.79
N LYS A 194 3.72 -31.50 -1.17
CA LYS A 194 5.05 -30.87 -1.26
C LYS A 194 5.58 -30.69 0.16
N ALA A 195 6.17 -31.75 0.72
CA ALA A 195 6.85 -31.68 2.00
C ALA A 195 8.04 -30.72 1.87
N TYR A 196 8.06 -29.70 2.73
CA TYR A 196 9.24 -28.86 2.90
C TYR A 196 10.35 -29.68 3.57
N SER A 197 11.62 -29.28 3.45
CA SER A 197 12.68 -30.00 4.16
C SER A 197 12.62 -29.71 5.67
N ASP A 198 13.04 -30.67 6.49
CA ASP A 198 13.02 -30.57 7.95
C ASP A 198 13.81 -29.35 8.45
N GLU A 199 14.91 -29.01 7.78
CA GLU A 199 15.74 -27.85 8.12
C GLU A 199 15.01 -26.53 7.83
N PHE A 200 14.19 -26.49 6.78
CA PHE A 200 13.36 -25.32 6.52
C PHE A 200 12.21 -25.18 7.50
N GLU A 201 11.66 -26.30 7.98
CA GLU A 201 10.65 -26.28 9.04
C GLU A 201 11.25 -25.79 10.36
N ALA A 202 12.48 -26.19 10.68
CA ALA A 202 13.24 -25.67 11.81
C ALA A 202 13.46 -24.15 11.68
N PHE A 203 13.92 -23.67 10.52
CA PHE A 203 14.02 -22.24 10.23
C PHE A 203 12.67 -21.52 10.40
N TRP A 204 11.58 -22.12 9.90
CA TRP A 204 10.24 -21.53 9.95
C TRP A 204 9.71 -21.40 11.38
N ARG A 205 10.06 -22.34 12.27
CA ARG A 205 9.71 -22.31 13.69
C ARG A 205 10.49 -21.27 14.46
N GLU A 206 11.78 -21.09 14.14
CA GLU A 206 12.64 -20.13 14.84
C GLU A 206 12.45 -18.68 14.39
N TYR A 207 11.90 -18.46 13.19
CA TYR A 207 11.71 -17.13 12.63
C TYR A 207 10.67 -16.31 13.44
N PRO A 208 10.91 -15.01 13.72
CA PRO A 208 10.01 -14.19 14.53
C PRO A 208 8.61 -14.05 13.90
N ARG A 209 7.58 -14.11 14.74
CA ARG A 209 6.19 -13.87 14.32
C ARG A 209 5.97 -12.40 13.96
N ARG A 210 5.14 -12.17 12.96
CA ARG A 210 4.81 -10.85 12.38
C ARG A 210 3.30 -10.64 12.41
N HIS A 211 2.85 -9.39 12.42
CA HIS A 211 1.42 -9.03 12.42
C HIS A 211 0.63 -9.66 11.28
N ARG A 212 1.18 -9.62 10.05
CA ARG A 212 0.57 -10.23 8.86
C ARG A 212 1.23 -11.56 8.52
N ALA A 213 0.40 -12.53 8.11
CA ALA A 213 0.86 -13.83 7.64
C ALA A 213 1.91 -13.66 6.52
N SER A 214 2.95 -14.49 6.58
CA SER A 214 3.98 -14.55 5.55
C SER A 214 3.81 -15.82 4.71
N PRO A 215 3.79 -15.74 3.37
CA PRO A 215 3.60 -16.92 2.53
C PRO A 215 4.79 -17.87 2.61
N LYS A 216 4.60 -19.05 3.24
CA LYS A 216 5.60 -20.14 3.34
C LYS A 216 6.18 -20.58 1.97
N PRO A 217 5.39 -20.64 0.87
CA PRO A 217 5.93 -21.01 -0.45
C PRO A 217 6.98 -20.05 -1.02
N ASP A 218 6.84 -18.73 -0.77
CA ASP A 218 7.78 -17.73 -1.28
C ASP A 218 9.10 -17.77 -0.52
N ALA A 219 9.02 -17.96 0.79
CA ALA A 219 10.19 -18.17 1.63
C ALA A 219 10.94 -19.45 1.21
N TRP A 220 10.23 -20.53 0.90
CA TRP A 220 10.82 -21.77 0.40
C TRP A 220 11.54 -21.61 -0.94
N LYS A 221 11.00 -20.79 -1.86
CA LYS A 221 11.69 -20.45 -3.12
C LYS A 221 13.02 -19.77 -2.86
N LYS A 222 13.07 -18.86 -1.89
CA LYS A 222 14.30 -18.14 -1.51
C LYS A 222 15.28 -19.03 -0.76
N TRP A 223 14.80 -19.86 0.18
CA TRP A 223 15.57 -20.88 0.86
C TRP A 223 16.34 -21.79 -0.11
N ARG A 224 15.64 -22.36 -1.10
CA ARG A 224 16.29 -23.20 -2.13
C ARG A 224 17.34 -22.44 -2.95
N ALA A 225 17.13 -21.15 -3.20
CA ALA A 225 18.13 -20.34 -3.90
C ALA A 225 19.41 -20.18 -3.06
N ARG A 226 19.30 -20.11 -1.72
CA ARG A 226 20.44 -20.05 -0.80
C ARG A 226 21.20 -21.36 -0.73
N LEU A 227 20.49 -22.49 -0.67
CA LEU A 227 21.11 -23.81 -0.76
C LEU A 227 21.84 -23.99 -2.09
N LYS A 228 21.27 -23.54 -3.20
CA LYS A 228 21.93 -23.57 -4.52
C LYS A 228 23.16 -22.66 -4.59
N ALA A 229 23.17 -21.57 -3.83
CA ALA A 229 24.31 -20.66 -3.72
C ALA A 229 25.41 -21.19 -2.76
N GLY A 230 25.23 -22.37 -2.15
CA GLY A 230 26.21 -22.99 -1.27
C GLY A 230 26.11 -22.57 0.20
N VAL A 231 25.03 -21.90 0.61
CA VAL A 231 24.81 -21.52 2.00
C VAL A 231 24.34 -22.74 2.82
N SER A 232 24.92 -22.94 4.00
CA SER A 232 24.53 -24.02 4.91
C SER A 232 23.11 -23.79 5.46
N PRO A 233 22.24 -24.82 5.49
CA PRO A 233 20.94 -24.75 6.18
C PRO A 233 21.06 -24.29 7.63
N GLN A 234 22.11 -24.75 8.33
CA GLN A 234 22.31 -24.46 9.75
C GLN A 234 22.57 -22.97 9.98
N ASP A 235 23.34 -22.33 9.10
CA ASP A 235 23.64 -20.89 9.19
C ASP A 235 22.37 -20.04 9.06
N LEU A 236 21.44 -20.47 8.19
CA LEU A 236 20.15 -19.78 8.02
C LEU A 236 19.24 -19.94 9.24
N ILE A 237 19.24 -21.11 9.88
CA ILE A 237 18.48 -21.37 11.12
C ILE A 237 19.06 -20.54 12.28
N THR A 238 20.39 -20.52 12.42
CA THR A 238 21.08 -19.68 13.40
C THR A 238 20.80 -18.20 13.15
N ALA A 239 20.83 -17.76 11.90
CA ALA A 239 20.49 -16.40 11.51
C ALA A 239 19.04 -16.03 11.86
N ALA A 240 18.08 -16.93 11.66
CA ALA A 240 16.68 -16.71 12.07
C ALA A 240 16.54 -16.56 13.58
N THR A 241 17.26 -17.39 14.35
CA THR A 241 17.25 -17.37 15.82
C THR A 241 17.84 -16.06 16.35
N ASN A 242 19.01 -15.67 15.85
CA ASN A 242 19.67 -14.42 16.22
C ASN A 242 18.82 -13.19 15.84
N TYR A 243 18.18 -13.23 14.67
CA TYR A 243 17.25 -12.19 14.25
C TYR A 243 16.03 -12.11 15.18
N ARG A 244 15.45 -13.25 15.58
CA ARG A 244 14.34 -13.29 16.56
C ARG A 244 14.72 -12.62 17.87
N LEU A 245 15.87 -12.98 18.44
CA LEU A 245 16.37 -12.41 19.70
C LEU A 245 16.57 -10.89 19.61
N GLU A 246 17.09 -10.40 18.48
CA GLU A 246 17.27 -8.96 18.27
C GLU A 246 15.90 -8.25 18.16
N GLN A 247 14.95 -8.80 17.41
CA GLN A 247 13.61 -8.21 17.30
C GLN A 247 12.84 -8.25 18.63
N GLU A 248 13.09 -9.25 19.46
CA GLU A 248 12.59 -9.34 20.84
C GLU A 248 13.18 -8.24 21.73
N ALA A 249 14.50 -8.04 21.69
CA ALA A 249 15.17 -6.97 22.43
C ALA A 249 14.67 -5.57 22.03
N PHE A 250 14.28 -5.37 20.78
CA PHE A 250 13.66 -4.13 20.31
C PHE A 250 12.15 -4.02 20.61
N GLY A 251 11.52 -5.04 21.20
CA GLY A 251 10.07 -5.06 21.45
C GLY A 251 9.24 -5.06 20.16
N LYS A 252 9.80 -5.51 19.04
CA LYS A 252 9.16 -5.46 17.71
C LYS A 252 8.45 -6.77 17.32
N LEU A 253 8.47 -7.80 18.17
CA LEU A 253 7.78 -9.06 17.88
C LEU A 253 6.28 -8.82 17.61
N GLY A 254 5.76 -9.48 16.58
CA GLY A 254 4.34 -9.36 16.21
C GLY A 254 3.98 -8.04 15.53
N THR A 255 4.92 -7.12 15.30
CA THR A 255 4.66 -5.87 14.57
C THR A 255 4.84 -6.03 13.05
N GLU A 256 4.53 -4.98 12.29
CA GLU A 256 4.82 -4.91 10.86
C GLU A 256 6.30 -4.60 10.53
N PHE A 257 7.11 -4.30 11.54
CA PHE A 257 8.54 -4.00 11.34
C PHE A 257 9.41 -5.25 11.28
N VAL A 258 8.89 -6.41 11.71
CA VAL A 258 9.53 -7.71 11.51
C VAL A 258 9.57 -8.01 10.01
N LYS A 259 10.77 -8.25 9.48
CA LYS A 259 10.98 -8.56 8.05
C LYS A 259 10.26 -9.85 7.70
N GLN A 260 9.74 -9.93 6.47
CA GLN A 260 9.18 -11.18 5.96
C GLN A 260 10.31 -12.22 5.73
N PRO A 261 10.09 -13.52 5.99
CA PRO A 261 11.09 -14.57 5.75
C PRO A 261 11.62 -14.60 4.31
N SER A 262 10.77 -14.29 3.32
CA SER A 262 11.14 -14.21 1.91
C SER A 262 12.07 -13.03 1.60
N THR A 263 11.93 -11.92 2.34
CA THR A 263 12.82 -10.76 2.24
C THR A 263 14.12 -11.04 2.98
N PHE A 264 14.05 -11.66 4.16
CA PHE A 264 15.21 -12.06 4.94
C PHE A 264 16.15 -12.98 4.15
N LEU A 265 15.60 -14.03 3.51
CA LEU A 265 16.33 -14.94 2.60
C LEU A 265 16.50 -14.37 1.18
N GLY A 266 16.02 -13.15 0.94
CA GLY A 266 15.92 -12.47 -0.35
C GLY A 266 17.28 -12.08 -0.94
N ALA A 267 17.27 -11.42 -2.09
CA ALA A 267 18.49 -11.07 -2.84
C ALA A 267 19.41 -10.10 -2.07
N GLY A 268 18.86 -9.29 -1.15
CA GLY A 268 19.63 -8.42 -0.27
C GLY A 268 20.31 -9.12 0.92
N GLU A 269 20.22 -10.45 1.00
CA GLU A 269 20.96 -11.31 1.94
C GLU A 269 20.95 -10.82 3.39
N HIS A 270 19.81 -10.31 3.87
CA HIS A 270 19.67 -9.74 5.21
C HIS A 270 19.92 -10.74 6.35
N TRP A 271 20.05 -12.03 6.04
CA TRP A 271 20.44 -13.08 6.98
C TRP A 271 21.96 -13.06 7.30
N THR A 272 22.80 -12.52 6.41
CA THR A 272 24.27 -12.56 6.53
C THR A 272 24.83 -11.96 7.82
N PRO A 273 24.32 -10.84 8.37
CA PRO A 273 24.86 -10.29 9.63
C PRO A 273 24.54 -11.15 10.85
N TYR A 274 23.60 -12.09 10.72
CA TYR A 274 23.11 -12.93 11.80
C TYR A 274 23.71 -14.34 11.76
N VAL A 275 24.60 -14.63 10.81
CA VAL A 275 25.32 -15.90 10.72
C VAL A 275 26.44 -15.91 11.77
N GLY A 276 26.51 -16.97 12.58
CA GLY A 276 27.53 -17.16 13.62
C GLY A 276 27.07 -16.78 15.03
N THR A 277 28.04 -16.65 15.95
CA THR A 277 27.79 -16.29 17.35
C THR A 277 27.55 -14.79 17.46
N GLN A 278 26.38 -14.39 17.98
CA GLN A 278 26.01 -12.99 18.16
C GLN A 278 27.10 -12.23 18.95
N PRO A 279 27.61 -11.08 18.46
CA PRO A 279 28.35 -10.16 19.32
C PRO A 279 27.39 -9.61 20.38
N ALA A 280 27.88 -9.49 21.62
CA ALA A 280 27.10 -8.98 22.75
C ALA A 280 26.34 -7.70 22.37
N LEU A 281 25.02 -7.72 22.57
CA LEU A 281 24.11 -6.61 22.32
C LEU A 281 24.73 -5.30 22.80
N LYS A 282 25.12 -4.42 21.86
CA LYS A 282 25.34 -3.02 22.18
C LYS A 282 23.97 -2.47 22.54
N SER A 283 23.70 -2.28 23.83
CA SER A 283 22.54 -1.55 24.31
C SER A 283 22.59 -0.13 23.75
N GLN A 284 21.97 0.08 22.58
CA GLN A 284 21.54 1.43 22.23
C GLN A 284 20.44 1.74 23.22
N GLY A 285 20.80 2.54 24.24
CA GLY A 285 19.92 2.91 25.33
C GLY A 285 18.57 3.36 24.80
N ALA A 286 17.51 2.90 25.47
CA ALA A 286 16.18 3.43 25.29
C ALA A 286 16.25 4.96 25.35
N GLN A 287 16.09 5.62 24.20
CA GLN A 287 15.75 7.02 24.15
C GLN A 287 14.33 7.10 24.72
N ALA A 288 14.24 7.19 26.04
CA ALA A 288 13.02 7.54 26.73
C ALA A 288 12.59 8.91 26.19
N SER A 289 11.48 8.94 25.47
CA SER A 289 10.84 10.16 24.99
C SER A 289 10.69 11.13 26.15
N ALA A 290 11.51 12.19 26.17
CA ALA A 290 11.45 13.29 27.13
C ALA A 290 10.30 14.26 26.80
N VAL A 291 9.11 13.72 26.51
CA VAL A 291 7.92 14.51 26.20
C VAL A 291 6.80 14.06 27.13
N LEU A 292 6.95 14.39 28.42
CA LEU A 292 5.86 14.47 29.41
C LEU A 292 6.41 15.04 30.72
N SER A 293 6.93 16.26 30.65
CA SER A 293 7.04 17.12 31.83
C SER A 293 6.66 18.52 31.38
N VAL A 294 5.35 18.78 31.32
CA VAL A 294 4.83 20.14 31.20
C VAL A 294 4.80 20.70 32.63
N PRO A 295 5.50 21.80 32.93
CA PRO A 295 5.38 22.47 34.22
C PRO A 295 3.93 22.93 34.42
N LYS A 296 3.38 22.76 35.63
CA LYS A 296 2.07 23.32 35.99
C LYS A 296 2.16 24.85 35.94
N HIS A 297 1.45 25.47 35.01
CA HIS A 297 1.26 26.92 34.97
C HIS A 297 0.64 27.40 36.28
N SER A 298 1.37 28.21 37.05
CA SER A 298 0.81 29.01 38.14
C SER A 298 0.43 30.40 37.63
N GLN A 299 -0.65 30.95 38.18
CA GLN A 299 -1.30 32.18 37.76
C GLN A 299 -0.50 33.47 38.04
N GLU A 300 0.76 33.35 38.50
CA GLU A 300 1.68 34.47 38.72
C GLU A 300 2.53 34.82 37.48
N MET A 301 2.54 33.96 36.44
CA MET A 301 3.41 34.16 35.26
C MET A 301 2.90 35.18 34.23
N TYR A 302 1.66 35.69 34.34
CA TYR A 302 1.13 36.72 33.45
C TYR A 302 0.47 37.86 34.25
N PRO A 303 1.25 38.76 34.85
CA PRO A 303 0.67 39.84 35.66
C PRO A 303 0.04 40.98 34.84
N ASN A 304 -0.06 40.89 33.51
CA ASN A 304 -0.46 42.02 32.66
C ASN A 304 -1.25 41.66 31.37
N ASP A 305 -2.10 40.64 31.38
CA ASP A 305 -3.03 40.43 30.26
C ASP A 305 -4.47 40.81 30.65
N ASN A 306 -4.84 42.05 30.29
CA ASN A 306 -6.23 42.45 30.12
C ASN A 306 -6.74 41.87 28.78
N PHE A 307 -7.59 40.84 28.86
CA PHE A 307 -8.61 40.56 27.87
C PHE A 307 -9.98 40.86 28.50
#